data_AF-A0A919L1F6-F1
#
_entry.id   AF-A0A919L1F6-F1
#
_cell.length_a   1.000
_cell.length_b   1.000
_cell.length_c   1.000
_cell.angle_alpha   90.00
_cell.angle_beta   90.00
_cell.angle_gamma   90.00
#
_symmetry.space_group_name_H-M   'P 1'
#
loop_
_entity.id
_entity.type
_entity.pdbx_description
1 polymer ?
#
loop_
_entity_poly.entity_id
_entity_poly.type
_entity_poly.pdbx_seq_one_letter_code
_entity_poly.pdbx_strand_id
1 'polypeptide(L)'
;MALDETTRQVNKRAVDALDEADYRLREADFNVLRAVEPLEGLSKYTNAHDPALEELRAVAARIRAAREDVSRRLAAESEGER
;
A
#
# COMPACT_ATOMS: atom_id res chain seq x y z
N MET A 1 -26.10 23.84 -10.67
CA MET A 1 -24.69 24.28 -10.50
C MET A 1 -24.13 23.90 -9.12
N ALA A 2 -24.78 24.22 -7.99
CA ALA A 2 -24.21 23.91 -6.66
C ALA A 2 -23.97 22.40 -6.39
N LEU A 3 -24.89 21.51 -6.77
CA LEU A 3 -24.76 20.04 -6.58
C LEU A 3 -23.61 19.40 -7.39
N ASP A 4 -23.29 19.97 -8.55
CA ASP A 4 -22.23 19.48 -9.44
C ASP A 4 -20.85 19.84 -8.85
N GLU A 5 -20.72 21.06 -8.31
CA GLU A 5 -19.50 21.52 -7.66
C GLU A 5 -19.20 20.77 -6.36
N THR A 6 -20.22 20.47 -5.55
CA THR A 6 -20.01 19.66 -4.32
C THR A 6 -19.56 18.25 -4.67
N THR A 7 -20.13 17.63 -5.71
CA THR A 7 -19.75 16.29 -6.16
C THR A 7 -18.31 16.26 -6.67
N ARG A 8 -17.91 17.26 -7.48
CA ARG A 8 -16.53 17.40 -7.95
C ARG A 8 -15.53 17.55 -6.82
N GLN A 9 -15.85 18.35 -5.79
CA GLN A 9 -14.97 18.53 -4.63
C GLN A 9 -14.84 17.26 -3.79
N VAL A 10 -15.90 16.46 -3.67
CA VAL A 10 -15.87 15.16 -2.97
C VAL A 10 -15.00 14.16 -3.73
N ASN A 11 -15.16 14.05 -5.05
CA ASN A 11 -14.33 13.16 -5.88
C ASN A 11 -12.85 13.54 -5.80
N LYS A 12 -12.52 14.82 -5.90
CA LYS A 12 -11.14 15.29 -5.74
C LYS A 12 -10.52 14.89 -4.41
N ARG A 13 -11.26 15.07 -3.30
CA ARG A 13 -10.79 14.65 -1.96
C ARG A 13 -10.61 13.13 -1.86
N ALA A 14 -11.44 12.35 -2.53
CA ALA A 14 -11.31 10.91 -2.57
C ALA A 14 -10.04 10.50 -3.34
N VAL A 15 -9.79 11.11 -4.50
CA VAL A 15 -8.57 10.91 -5.30
C VAL A 15 -7.32 11.31 -4.50
N ASP A 16 -7.29 12.50 -3.92
CA ASP A 16 -6.17 12.98 -3.10
C ASP A 16 -5.85 12.02 -1.93
N ALA A 17 -6.89 11.48 -1.27
CA ALA A 17 -6.72 10.53 -0.17
C ALA A 17 -6.22 9.16 -0.64
N LEU A 18 -6.66 8.69 -1.81
CA LEU A 18 -6.22 7.43 -2.40
C LEU A 18 -4.77 7.52 -2.90
N ASP A 19 -4.37 8.66 -3.46
CA ASP A 19 -2.98 8.93 -3.87
C ASP A 19 -2.02 8.91 -2.67
N GLU A 20 -2.37 9.60 -1.57
CA GLU A 20 -1.56 9.56 -0.34
C GLU A 20 -1.49 8.15 0.23
N ALA A 21 -2.60 7.39 0.21
CA ALA A 21 -2.61 6.01 0.66
C ALA A 21 -1.70 5.11 -0.19
N ASP A 22 -1.72 5.22 -1.53
CA ASP A 22 -0.83 4.46 -2.42
C ASP A 22 0.64 4.78 -2.11
N TYR A 23 0.97 6.06 -1.95
CA TYR A 23 2.32 6.50 -1.59
C TYR A 23 2.79 5.87 -0.27
N ARG A 24 1.98 5.95 0.80
CA ARG A 24 2.33 5.37 2.10
C ARG A 24 2.44 3.86 2.08
N LEU A 25 1.61 3.17 1.31
CA LEU A 25 1.71 1.72 1.14
C LEU A 25 2.99 1.31 0.41
N ARG A 26 3.48 2.11 -0.55
CA ARG A 26 4.80 1.88 -1.17
C ARG A 26 5.94 2.09 -0.19
N GLU A 27 5.90 3.15 0.62
CA GLU A 27 6.91 3.37 1.67
C GLU A 27 6.92 2.21 2.67
N ALA A 28 5.75 1.71 3.07
CA ALA A 28 5.63 0.57 3.97
C ALA A 28 6.19 -0.72 3.35
N ASP A 29 5.85 -1.04 2.10
CA ASP A 29 6.39 -2.22 1.37
C ASP A 29 7.92 -2.16 1.31
N PHE A 30 8.48 -0.99 0.98
CA PHE A 30 9.92 -0.77 0.96
C PHE A 30 10.58 -0.99 2.32
N ASN A 31 10.01 -0.43 3.39
CA ASN A 31 10.56 -0.57 4.74
C ASN A 31 10.50 -2.02 5.25
N VAL A 32 9.42 -2.74 4.96
CA VAL A 32 9.29 -4.15 5.33
C VAL A 32 10.32 -5.00 4.57
N LEU A 33 10.50 -4.76 3.26
CA LEU A 33 11.52 -5.47 2.47
C LEU A 33 12.94 -5.25 3.01
N ARG A 34 13.26 -4.02 3.44
CA ARG A 34 14.56 -3.72 4.09
C ARG A 34 14.75 -4.43 5.43
N ALA A 35 13.67 -4.76 6.14
CA ALA A 35 13.73 -5.53 7.38
C ALA A 35 13.85 -7.05 7.11
N VAL A 36 13.29 -7.53 6.00
CA VAL A 36 13.35 -8.94 5.57
C VAL A 36 14.77 -9.34 5.16
N GLU A 37 15.45 -8.52 4.36
CA GLU A 37 16.74 -8.87 3.74
C GLU A 37 17.83 -9.31 4.75
N PRO A 38 18.06 -8.62 5.89
CA PRO A 38 19.03 -9.07 6.88
C PRO A 38 18.68 -10.42 7.52
N LEU A 39 17.38 -10.69 7.72
CA LEU A 39 16.91 -11.95 8.30
C LEU A 39 17.06 -13.11 7.32
N GLU A 40 16.76 -12.90 6.03
CA GLU A 40 17.05 -13.90 5.00
C GLU A 40 18.56 -14.20 4.89
N GLY A 41 19.39 -13.16 5.04
CA GLY A 41 20.84 -13.33 5.14
C GLY A 41 21.25 -14.19 6.33
N LEU A 42 20.64 -13.95 7.50
CA LEU A 42 20.92 -14.68 8.74
C LEU A 42 20.40 -16.13 8.69
N SER A 43 19.33 -16.42 7.93
CA SER A 43 18.76 -17.77 7.77
C SER A 43 19.75 -18.79 7.20
N LYS A 44 20.85 -18.33 6.58
CA LYS A 44 21.95 -19.19 6.12
C LYS A 44 22.76 -19.80 7.27
N TYR A 45 22.71 -19.19 8.45
CA TYR A 45 23.54 -19.56 9.60
C TYR A 45 22.71 -20.07 10.79
N THR A 46 21.47 -19.61 10.93
CA THR A 46 20.56 -20.02 12.02
C THR A 46 19.11 -19.82 11.58
N ASN A 47 18.18 -20.59 12.15
CA ASN A 47 16.74 -20.51 11.89
C ASN A 47 15.94 -19.90 13.05
N ALA A 48 16.61 -19.35 14.07
CA ALA A 48 15.96 -18.85 15.28
C ALA A 48 14.97 -17.69 15.00
N HIS A 49 15.16 -16.95 13.91
CA HIS A 49 14.33 -15.81 13.50
C HIS A 49 13.35 -16.15 12.37
N ASP A 50 13.27 -17.42 11.94
CA ASP A 50 12.34 -17.84 10.88
C ASP A 50 10.87 -17.44 11.17
N PRO A 51 10.35 -17.55 12.41
CA PRO A 51 9.00 -17.06 12.72
C PRO A 51 8.82 -15.56 12.44
N ALA A 52 9.80 -14.73 12.81
CA ALA A 52 9.75 -13.30 12.55
C ALA A 52 9.87 -12.99 11.04
N LEU A 53 10.67 -13.77 10.31
CA LEU A 53 10.79 -13.66 8.86
C LEU A 53 9.48 -14.01 8.15
N GLU A 54 8.78 -15.07 8.59
CA GLU A 54 7.47 -15.43 8.08
C GLU A 54 6.42 -14.34 8.35
N GLU A 55 6.41 -13.76 9.55
CA GLU A 55 5.53 -12.65 9.90
C GLU A 55 5.77 -11.43 8.99
N LEU A 56 7.03 -11.04 8.78
CA LEU A 56 7.37 -9.92 7.88
C LEU A 56 6.96 -10.18 6.44
N ARG A 57 7.14 -11.41 5.93
CA ARG A 57 6.65 -11.81 4.60
C ARG A 57 5.13 -11.73 4.51
N ALA A 58 4.42 -12.16 5.55
CA ALA A 58 2.96 -12.04 5.60
C ALA A 58 2.50 -10.58 5.65
N VAL A 59 3.22 -9.70 6.36
CA VAL A 59 2.96 -8.25 6.36
C VAL A 59 3.20 -7.66 4.96
N ALA A 60 4.32 -7.99 4.30
CA ALA A 60 4.59 -7.54 2.93
C ALA A 60 3.49 -7.95 1.95
N ALA A 61 2.99 -9.19 2.05
CA ALA A 61 1.88 -9.67 1.23
C ALA A 61 0.59 -8.85 1.46
N ARG A 62 0.26 -8.54 2.71
CA ARG A 62 -0.92 -7.72 3.06
C ARG A 62 -0.79 -6.29 2.55
N ILE A 63 0.40 -5.69 2.65
CA ILE A 63 0.66 -4.34 2.12
C ILE A 63 0.45 -4.31 0.60
N ARG A 64 0.97 -5.30 -0.12
CA ARG A 64 0.78 -5.39 -1.58
C ARG A 64 -0.69 -5.55 -1.96
N ALA A 65 -1.43 -6.41 -1.27
CA ALA A 65 -2.86 -6.57 -1.49
C ALA A 65 -3.64 -5.27 -1.23
N ALA A 66 -3.31 -4.54 -0.15
CA ALA A 66 -3.90 -3.24 0.13
C ALA A 66 -3.57 -2.21 -0.96
N ARG A 67 -2.32 -2.19 -1.45
CA ARG A 67 -1.90 -1.28 -2.52
C ARG A 67 -2.64 -1.56 -3.83
N GLU A 68 -2.80 -2.83 -4.21
CA GLU A 68 -3.58 -3.21 -5.38
C GLU A 68 -5.03 -2.75 -5.28
N ASP A 69 -5.63 -2.86 -4.09
CA ASP A 69 -7.00 -2.40 -3.87
C ASP A 69 -7.13 -0.87 -3.97
N VAL A 70 -6.22 -0.13 -3.33
CA VAL A 70 -6.14 1.34 -3.42
C VAL A 70 -5.92 1.77 -4.87
N SER A 71 -4.98 1.15 -5.58
CA SER A 71 -4.72 1.43 -7.00
C SER A 71 -5.95 1.18 -7.88
N ARG A 72 -6.70 0.08 -7.67
CA ARG A 72 -7.96 -0.17 -8.39
C ARG A 72 -9.00 0.90 -8.09
N ARG A 73 -9.13 1.31 -6.82
CA ARG A 73 -10.08 2.35 -6.44
C ARG A 73 -9.71 3.70 -7.01
N LEU A 74 -8.43 4.07 -6.96
CA LEU A 74 -7.90 5.30 -7.54
C LEU A 74 -8.18 5.39 -9.03
N ALA A 75 -7.96 4.30 -9.78
CA ALA A 75 -8.29 4.25 -11.20
C ALA A 75 -9.79 4.48 -11.45
N ALA A 76 -10.67 3.83 -10.67
CA ALA A 76 -12.12 3.99 -10.79
C ALA A 76 -12.60 5.42 -10.48
N GLU A 77 -12.06 6.05 -9.44
CA GLU A 77 -12.42 7.44 -9.09
C GLU A 77 -11.86 8.44 -10.13
N SER A 78 -10.67 8.19 -10.67
CA SER A 78 -10.02 9.05 -11.67
C SER A 78 -10.66 8.98 -13.05
N GLU A 79 -11.22 7.83 -13.44
CA GLU A 79 -12.01 7.68 -14.67
C GLU A 79 -13.34 8.44 -14.61
N GLY A 80 -13.91 8.61 -13.41
CA GLY A 80 -15.13 9.40 -13.19
C GLY A 80 -14.93 10.92 -13.24
N GLU A 81 -13.69 11.41 -13.28
CA GLU A 81 -13.36 12.84 -13.39
C GLU A 81 -13.21 13.35 -14.85
N ARG A 82 -13.14 12.46 -15.85
CA ARG A 82 -13.01 12.80 -17.29
C ARG A 82 -14.36 12.97 -17.98
#